data_AF-A0A0K2UPV7-F1
#
_entry.id   AF-A0A0K2UPV7-F1
#
_cell.length_a   1.000
_cell.length_b   1.000
_cell.length_c   1.000
_cell.angle_alpha   90.00
_cell.angle_beta   90.00
_cell.angle_gamma   90.00
#
_symmetry.space_group_name_H-M   'P 1'
#
loop_
_entity.id
_entity.type
_entity.pdbx_description
1 polymer ?
#
loop_
_entity_poly.entity_id
_entity_poly.type
_entity_poly.pdbx_seq_one_letter_code
_entity_poly.pdbx_strand_id
1 'polypeptide(L)'
;MFALFNEAKTFLKHVEKVTTDNIVFRLHYKATVLLHIAFMCLLGAKQYFGEPILCNKTGEDRVMDVYCWIHGTWTIDELFRRVYQEQVAHPGVGYFEPSFKKVNHSYYQWIPVVLLLSAVCFYIPRYLWKSEERGRMSMITKGMKEPISSIDLETLDSHVQHLILFMDHRSNYLYAQRFAFCELLNFLNLLWQWFFFNSFLEGRFLTYGADYLQYYFESGIMGGPHGFNPMDKVFPKMAKCSYKQIAGEGGIQKKDAICTLPLNIINDRVFLILWFWFLILSCITALALVFRSLTILSRTMRR
;
A
#
# COMPACT_ATOMS: atom_id res chain seq x y z
N MET A 1 7.31 1.44 22.03
CA MET A 1 6.26 2.44 21.72
C MET A 1 6.75 3.89 21.86
N PHE A 2 7.40 4.26 22.98
CA PHE A 2 7.96 5.60 23.18
C PHE A 2 9.09 6.01 22.22
N ALA A 3 9.90 5.07 21.73
CA ALA A 3 10.95 5.35 20.73
C ALA A 3 10.37 5.77 19.36
N LEU A 4 9.34 5.07 18.87
CA LEU A 4 8.60 5.42 17.65
C LEU A 4 7.91 6.79 17.76
N PHE A 5 7.36 7.10 18.93
CA PHE A 5 6.73 8.40 19.19
C PHE A 5 7.76 9.53 19.24
N ASN A 6 8.95 9.28 19.80
CA ASN A 6 10.04 10.24 19.78
C ASN A 6 10.58 10.45 18.37
N GLU A 7 10.74 9.41 17.55
CA GLU A 7 11.10 9.56 16.13
C GLU A 7 10.05 10.38 15.36
N ALA A 8 8.75 10.16 15.60
CA ALA A 8 7.67 10.95 15.04
C ALA A 8 7.70 12.42 15.54
N LYS A 9 8.16 12.67 16.77
CA LYS A 9 8.33 14.02 17.33
C LYS A 9 9.54 14.74 16.72
N THR A 10 10.64 14.03 16.47
CA THR A 10 11.79 14.53 15.69
C THR A 10 11.41 14.78 14.23
N PHE A 11 10.43 14.04 13.71
CA PHE A 11 9.85 14.21 12.37
C PHE A 11 9.00 15.49 12.21
N LEU A 12 8.46 15.99 13.33
CA LEU A 12 7.72 17.26 13.45
C LEU A 12 8.62 18.44 13.85
N LYS A 13 9.82 18.16 14.38
CA LYS A 13 10.80 19.20 14.69
C LYS A 13 11.27 19.80 13.38
N HIS A 14 10.80 21.02 13.11
CA HIS A 14 11.22 21.86 12.00
C HIS A 14 12.68 22.26 12.22
N VAL A 15 13.60 21.33 12.00
CA VAL A 15 15.00 21.69 11.75
C VAL A 15 14.95 22.53 10.49
N GLU A 16 15.51 23.74 10.52
CA GLU A 16 15.69 24.60 9.36
C GLU A 16 16.58 23.90 8.32
N LYS A 17 16.00 22.93 7.63
CA LYS A 17 16.68 22.08 6.68
C LYS A 17 16.24 22.55 5.31
N VAL A 18 17.22 22.88 4.50
CA VAL A 18 17.03 23.27 3.11
C VAL A 18 16.16 22.22 2.41
N THR A 19 14.96 22.63 2.01
CA THR A 19 13.98 21.72 1.43
C THR A 19 14.27 21.55 -0.06
N THR A 20 14.83 20.39 -0.41
CA THR A 20 15.12 20.01 -1.80
C THR A 20 14.02 19.17 -2.43
N ASP A 21 12.88 19.04 -1.74
CA ASP A 21 11.79 18.14 -2.07
C ASP A 21 10.43 18.85 -2.09
N ASN A 22 9.57 18.44 -3.02
CA ASN A 22 8.23 19.00 -3.16
C ASN A 22 7.22 18.26 -2.29
N ILE A 23 6.06 18.90 -2.06
CA ILE A 23 4.94 18.31 -1.31
C ILE A 23 4.52 16.97 -1.93
N VAL A 24 4.36 16.90 -3.25
CA VAL A 24 4.01 15.65 -3.96
C VAL A 24 5.03 14.56 -3.67
N PHE A 25 6.31 14.90 -3.70
CA PHE A 25 7.40 13.97 -3.40
C PHE A 25 7.26 13.41 -1.97
N ARG A 26 6.96 14.27 -0.99
CA ARG A 26 6.71 13.87 0.41
C ARG A 26 5.48 12.98 0.55
N LEU A 27 4.43 13.15 -0.26
CA LEU A 27 3.28 12.25 -0.24
C LEU A 27 3.68 10.82 -0.62
N HIS A 28 4.57 10.65 -1.59
CA HIS A 28 5.12 9.33 -1.97
C HIS A 28 6.02 8.73 -0.88
N TYR A 29 7.19 9.30 -0.63
CA TYR A 29 8.19 8.61 0.22
C TYR A 29 7.92 8.73 1.72
N LYS A 30 7.09 9.69 2.16
CA LYS A 30 6.85 9.97 3.59
C LYS A 30 5.48 9.48 4.02
N ALA A 31 4.41 10.01 3.42
CA ALA A 31 3.05 9.67 3.80
C ALA A 31 2.68 8.23 3.38
N THR A 32 2.95 7.86 2.13
CA THR A 32 2.62 6.51 1.62
C THR A 32 3.45 5.43 2.30
N VAL A 33 4.75 5.66 2.50
CA VAL A 33 5.63 4.73 3.24
C VAL A 33 5.16 4.55 4.69
N LEU A 34 4.85 5.64 5.40
CA LEU A 34 4.33 5.58 6.77
C LEU A 34 3.00 4.80 6.82
N LEU A 35 2.10 5.05 5.87
CA LEU A 35 0.82 4.35 5.76
C LEU A 35 1.02 2.83 5.57
N HIS A 36 1.91 2.42 4.66
CA HIS A 36 2.20 1.00 4.42
C HIS A 36 2.86 0.33 5.63
N ILE A 37 3.81 1.00 6.28
CA ILE A 37 4.44 0.48 7.51
C ILE A 37 3.40 0.35 8.63
N ALA A 38 2.51 1.33 8.79
CA ALA A 38 1.45 1.28 9.79
C ALA A 38 0.50 0.09 9.55
N PHE A 39 0.06 -0.12 8.31
CA PHE A 39 -0.78 -1.27 7.96
C PHE A 39 -0.05 -2.61 8.06
N MET A 40 1.23 -2.67 7.68
CA MET A 40 2.07 -3.84 7.88
C MET A 40 2.15 -4.21 9.37
N CYS A 41 2.41 -3.24 10.24
CA CYS A 41 2.45 -3.46 11.69
C CYS A 41 1.09 -3.90 12.24
N LEU A 42 -0.01 -3.27 11.81
CA LEU A 42 -1.37 -3.61 12.25
C LEU A 42 -1.73 -5.06 11.89
N LEU A 43 -1.54 -5.44 10.63
CA LEU A 43 -1.86 -6.77 10.13
C LEU A 43 -0.90 -7.83 10.67
N GLY A 44 0.40 -7.51 10.70
CA GLY A 44 1.42 -8.37 11.28
C GLY A 44 1.15 -8.66 12.76
N ALA A 45 0.78 -7.66 13.55
CA ALA A 45 0.44 -7.87 14.95
C ALA A 45 -0.73 -8.86 15.12
N LYS A 46 -1.78 -8.73 14.31
CA LYS A 46 -2.92 -9.65 14.36
C LYS A 46 -2.59 -11.05 13.83
N GLN A 47 -1.69 -11.15 12.85
CA GLN A 47 -1.27 -12.41 12.25
C GLN A 47 -0.34 -13.24 13.16
N TYR A 48 0.57 -12.59 13.90
CA TYR A 48 1.55 -13.27 14.75
C TYR A 48 1.10 -13.46 16.21
N PHE A 49 0.35 -12.50 16.77
CA PHE A 49 -0.09 -12.54 18.18
C PHE A 49 -1.57 -12.89 18.34
N GLY A 50 -2.35 -12.87 17.25
CA GLY A 50 -3.75 -13.24 17.26
C GLY A 50 -3.99 -14.65 16.72
N GLU A 51 -5.27 -15.04 16.69
CA GLU A 51 -5.73 -16.24 16.01
C GLU A 51 -6.17 -15.85 14.58
N PRO A 52 -5.38 -16.16 13.54
CA PRO A 52 -5.66 -15.69 12.19
C PRO A 52 -6.82 -16.43 11.52
N ILE A 53 -7.09 -17.67 11.96
CA ILE A 53 -8.17 -18.53 11.47
C ILE A 53 -8.74 -19.38 12.61
N LEU A 54 -10.05 -19.57 12.62
CA LEU A 54 -10.76 -20.43 13.57
C LEU A 54 -11.71 -21.35 12.81
N CYS A 55 -11.43 -22.66 12.82
CA CYS A 55 -12.23 -23.65 12.13
C CYS A 55 -13.22 -24.35 13.06
N ASN A 56 -14.45 -24.54 12.59
CA ASN A 56 -15.44 -25.39 13.25
C ASN A 56 -15.03 -26.86 13.04
N LYS A 57 -14.61 -27.50 14.14
CA LYS A 57 -14.06 -28.85 14.16
C LYS A 57 -14.72 -29.67 15.26
N THR A 58 -14.94 -30.95 14.98
CA THR A 58 -15.39 -31.93 15.98
C THR A 58 -14.17 -32.40 16.79
N GLY A 59 -13.90 -31.72 17.91
CA GLY A 59 -12.78 -32.00 18.82
C GLY A 59 -11.87 -30.79 19.07
N GLU A 60 -10.88 -30.92 19.96
CA GLU A 60 -9.97 -29.81 20.34
C GLU A 60 -8.73 -29.67 19.42
N ASP A 61 -8.58 -30.51 18.39
CA ASP A 61 -7.35 -30.60 17.58
C ASP A 61 -7.00 -29.28 16.88
N ARG A 62 -5.97 -28.58 17.34
CA ARG A 62 -5.41 -27.37 16.70
C ARG A 62 -4.76 -27.63 15.34
N VAL A 63 -4.57 -28.91 14.98
CA VAL A 63 -3.96 -29.33 13.71
C VAL A 63 -4.78 -28.81 12.52
N MET A 64 -6.11 -28.83 12.61
CA MET A 64 -6.98 -28.33 11.53
C MET A 64 -6.75 -26.84 11.27
N ASP A 65 -6.72 -26.03 12.32
CA ASP A 65 -6.55 -24.57 12.19
C ASP A 65 -5.20 -24.23 11.55
N VAL A 66 -4.13 -24.88 12.01
CA VAL A 66 -2.76 -24.68 11.48
C VAL A 66 -2.67 -25.16 10.03
N TYR A 67 -3.22 -26.33 9.73
CA TYR A 67 -3.23 -26.86 8.36
C TYR A 67 -3.97 -25.93 7.40
N CYS A 68 -5.16 -25.46 7.78
CA CYS A 68 -5.97 -24.57 6.96
C CYS A 68 -5.34 -23.19 6.81
N TRP A 69 -4.62 -22.71 7.83
CA TRP A 69 -3.82 -21.50 7.71
C TRP A 69 -2.71 -21.67 6.67
N ILE A 70 -1.94 -22.77 6.72
CA ILE A 70 -0.77 -23.01 5.86
C ILE A 70 -1.17 -23.33 4.41
N HIS A 71 -2.12 -24.23 4.22
CA HIS A 71 -2.52 -24.71 2.89
C HIS A 71 -3.60 -23.84 2.23
N GLY A 72 -4.16 -22.89 2.97
CA GLY A 72 -5.18 -21.98 2.49
C GLY A 72 -6.59 -22.54 2.59
N THR A 73 -7.55 -21.65 2.32
CA THR A 73 -8.98 -21.93 2.34
C THR A 73 -9.56 -21.73 0.94
N TRP A 74 -10.84 -22.01 0.75
CA TRP A 74 -11.49 -21.83 -0.54
C TRP A 74 -12.96 -21.44 -0.40
N THR A 75 -13.45 -20.69 -1.37
CA THR A 75 -14.87 -20.29 -1.47
C THR A 75 -15.42 -20.66 -2.85
N ILE A 76 -16.74 -20.57 -3.00
CA ILE A 76 -17.45 -20.84 -4.25
C ILE A 76 -18.05 -19.53 -4.77
N ASP A 77 -17.66 -19.07 -5.97
CA ASP A 77 -18.02 -17.73 -6.44
C ASP A 77 -19.53 -17.57 -6.68
N GLU A 78 -20.18 -18.63 -7.17
CA GLU A 78 -21.61 -18.68 -7.48
C GLU A 78 -22.48 -18.58 -6.23
N LEU A 79 -21.99 -19.06 -5.08
CA LEU A 79 -22.73 -19.04 -3.82
C LEU A 79 -22.78 -17.66 -3.17
N PHE A 80 -21.93 -16.72 -3.58
CA PHE A 80 -22.02 -15.33 -3.09
C PHE A 80 -23.32 -14.64 -3.54
N ARG A 81 -23.85 -15.00 -4.72
CA ARG A 81 -25.11 -14.45 -5.24
C ARG A 81 -26.35 -15.22 -4.77
N ARG A 82 -26.20 -16.44 -4.26
CA ARG A 82 -27.31 -17.32 -3.85
C ARG A 82 -27.71 -17.21 -2.37
N VAL A 83 -26.99 -16.41 -1.58
CA VAL A 83 -27.32 -16.12 -0.16
C VAL A 83 -28.75 -15.62 0.00
N TYR A 84 -29.28 -14.92 -0.99
CA TYR A 84 -30.63 -14.34 -0.94
C TYR A 84 -31.78 -15.34 -1.04
N GLN A 85 -31.51 -16.58 -1.44
CA GLN A 85 -32.54 -17.62 -1.54
C GLN A 85 -32.70 -18.42 -0.24
N GLU A 86 -32.05 -18.00 0.86
CA GLU A 86 -31.93 -18.75 2.13
C GLU A 86 -31.34 -20.17 1.95
N GLN A 87 -30.77 -20.45 0.76
CA GLN A 87 -30.21 -21.75 0.41
C GLN A 87 -28.83 -22.00 1.04
N VAL A 88 -28.17 -20.94 1.54
CA VAL A 88 -26.85 -21.01 2.17
C VAL A 88 -26.79 -20.12 3.41
N ALA A 89 -26.22 -20.65 4.50
CA ALA A 89 -26.08 -19.94 5.76
C ALA A 89 -25.11 -18.75 5.68
N HIS A 90 -24.08 -18.84 4.82
CA HIS A 90 -23.02 -17.86 4.72
C HIS A 90 -22.56 -17.64 3.26
N PRO A 91 -22.18 -16.41 2.86
CA PRO A 91 -21.72 -16.13 1.50
C PRO A 91 -20.48 -16.94 1.12
N GLY A 92 -20.52 -17.57 -0.06
CA GLY A 92 -19.36 -18.31 -0.61
C GLY A 92 -19.10 -19.68 0.02
N VAL A 93 -19.93 -20.11 0.98
CA VAL A 93 -19.80 -21.37 1.72
C VAL A 93 -21.07 -22.21 1.55
N GLY A 94 -20.92 -23.44 1.07
CA GLY A 94 -22.05 -24.37 0.92
C GLY A 94 -21.64 -25.73 0.35
N TYR A 95 -22.62 -26.47 -0.15
CA TYR A 95 -22.37 -27.72 -0.87
C TYR A 95 -21.57 -27.43 -2.15
N PHE A 96 -20.53 -28.23 -2.41
CA PHE A 96 -19.71 -28.06 -3.60
C PHE A 96 -20.26 -28.95 -4.72
N GLU A 97 -20.73 -28.33 -5.79
CA GLU A 97 -21.06 -29.01 -7.03
C GLU A 97 -19.87 -28.90 -8.01
N PRO A 98 -19.51 -29.96 -8.76
CA PRO A 98 -18.39 -29.91 -9.72
C PRO A 98 -18.51 -28.84 -10.80
N SER A 99 -19.73 -28.33 -11.04
CA SER A 99 -20.03 -27.24 -11.97
C SER A 99 -19.55 -25.87 -11.46
N PHE A 100 -19.34 -25.71 -10.16
CA PHE A 100 -19.04 -24.42 -9.53
C PHE A 100 -17.55 -24.08 -9.54
N LYS A 101 -17.23 -22.79 -9.72
CA LYS A 101 -15.85 -22.30 -9.71
C LYS A 101 -15.33 -22.20 -8.27
N LYS A 102 -14.38 -23.06 -7.94
CA LYS A 102 -13.60 -23.01 -6.70
C LYS A 102 -12.55 -21.90 -6.77
N VAL A 103 -12.60 -20.96 -5.83
CA VAL A 103 -11.60 -19.89 -5.64
C VAL A 103 -10.79 -20.20 -4.40
N ASN A 104 -9.47 -20.31 -4.53
CA ASN A 104 -8.57 -20.64 -3.42
C ASN A 104 -7.94 -19.37 -2.87
N HIS A 105 -7.91 -19.27 -1.55
CA HIS A 105 -7.40 -18.13 -0.82
C HIS A 105 -6.22 -18.53 0.07
N SER A 106 -5.02 -18.21 -0.39
CA SER A 106 -3.76 -18.47 0.32
C SER A 106 -2.85 -17.24 0.46
N TYR A 107 -3.19 -16.13 -0.19
CA TYR A 107 -2.34 -14.94 -0.26
C TYR A 107 -2.30 -14.12 1.03
N TYR A 108 -3.24 -14.33 1.96
CA TYR A 108 -3.35 -13.51 3.19
C TYR A 108 -2.09 -13.51 4.05
N GLN A 109 -1.37 -14.63 4.08
CA GLN A 109 -0.13 -14.79 4.82
C GLN A 109 0.95 -13.81 4.37
N TRP A 110 0.92 -13.43 3.08
CA TRP A 110 1.93 -12.61 2.42
C TRP A 110 1.63 -11.12 2.49
N ILE A 111 0.42 -10.72 2.93
CA ILE A 111 0.00 -9.31 2.93
C ILE A 111 1.00 -8.41 3.68
N PRO A 112 1.44 -8.71 4.92
CA PRO A 112 2.40 -7.84 5.61
C PRO A 112 3.74 -7.70 4.87
N VAL A 113 4.23 -8.80 4.27
CA VAL A 113 5.48 -8.81 3.49
C VAL A 113 5.34 -7.96 2.23
N VAL A 114 4.21 -8.10 1.53
CA VAL A 114 3.89 -7.32 0.34
C VAL A 114 3.80 -5.82 0.66
N LEU A 115 3.17 -5.45 1.77
CA LEU A 115 3.11 -4.06 2.23
C LEU A 115 4.49 -3.49 2.55
N LEU A 116 5.38 -4.27 3.16
CA LEU A 116 6.76 -3.86 3.41
C LEU A 116 7.54 -3.62 2.10
N LEU A 117 7.45 -4.55 1.15
CA LEU A 117 8.08 -4.40 -0.16
C LEU A 117 7.55 -3.17 -0.90
N SER A 118 6.23 -2.93 -0.84
CA SER A 118 5.61 -1.74 -1.40
C SER A 118 6.16 -0.45 -0.77
N ALA A 119 6.30 -0.41 0.56
CA ALA A 119 6.91 0.72 1.27
C ALA A 119 8.34 1.00 0.80
N VAL A 120 9.16 -0.04 0.60
CA VAL A 120 10.51 0.11 0.05
C VAL A 120 10.46 0.69 -1.35
N CYS A 121 9.60 0.18 -2.23
CA CYS A 121 9.46 0.68 -3.61
C CYS A 121 9.09 2.17 -3.66
N PHE A 122 8.18 2.64 -2.80
CA PHE A 122 7.85 4.07 -2.70
C PHE A 122 8.99 4.96 -2.17
N TYR A 123 9.99 4.38 -1.48
CA TYR A 123 11.17 5.12 -1.01
C TYR A 123 12.28 5.23 -2.07
N ILE A 124 12.33 4.33 -3.05
CA ILE A 124 13.39 4.28 -4.08
C ILE A 124 13.58 5.62 -4.81
N PRO A 125 12.54 6.31 -5.31
CA PRO A 125 12.72 7.59 -6.00
C PRO A 125 13.38 8.67 -5.12
N ARG A 126 13.10 8.66 -3.80
CA ARG A 126 13.73 9.57 -2.84
C ARG A 126 15.20 9.24 -2.61
N TYR A 127 15.52 7.96 -2.50
CA TYR A 127 16.89 7.53 -2.37
C TYR A 127 17.72 7.98 -3.59
N LEU A 128 17.21 7.76 -4.80
CA LEU A 128 17.84 8.21 -6.04
C LEU A 128 18.01 9.73 -6.09
N TRP A 129 16.95 10.49 -5.79
CA TRP A 129 17.04 11.95 -5.76
C TRP A 129 18.09 12.46 -4.78
N LYS A 130 18.15 11.88 -3.57
CA LYS A 130 19.13 12.28 -2.56
C LYS A 130 20.57 11.96 -2.97
N SER A 131 20.78 10.86 -3.69
CA SER A 131 22.08 10.49 -4.26
C SER A 131 22.54 11.47 -5.33
N GLU A 132 21.61 11.97 -6.14
CA GLU A 132 21.89 12.96 -7.19
C GLU A 132 22.07 14.38 -6.64
N GLU A 133 21.30 14.78 -5.63
CA GLU A 133 21.34 16.12 -5.01
C GLU A 133 22.71 16.44 -4.39
N ARG A 134 23.36 15.43 -3.77
CA ARG A 134 24.68 15.54 -3.07
C ARG A 134 24.82 16.75 -2.13
N GLY A 135 23.72 17.30 -1.62
CA GLY A 135 23.72 18.48 -0.75
C GLY A 135 24.00 19.80 -1.47
N ARG A 136 23.92 19.86 -2.80
CA ARG A 136 24.21 21.06 -3.59
C ARG A 136 23.41 22.27 -3.13
N MET A 137 22.09 22.14 -2.95
CA MET A 137 21.25 23.25 -2.49
C MET A 137 21.61 23.71 -1.06
N SER A 138 22.05 22.77 -0.21
CA SER A 138 22.47 23.09 1.16
C SER A 138 23.80 23.83 1.20
N MET A 139 24.70 23.59 0.24
CA MET A 139 25.96 24.34 0.15
C MET A 139 25.72 25.77 -0.31
N ILE A 140 24.81 25.97 -1.26
CA ILE A 140 24.49 27.29 -1.81
C ILE A 140 23.84 28.18 -0.75
N THR A 141 22.86 27.64 -0.02
CA THR A 141 22.07 28.41 0.95
C THR A 141 22.75 28.60 2.31
N LYS A 142 23.89 27.94 2.54
CA LYS A 142 24.66 28.09 3.78
C LYS A 142 25.18 29.52 3.90
N GLY A 143 25.03 30.15 5.07
CA GLY A 143 25.50 31.52 5.31
C GLY A 143 24.69 32.64 4.63
N MET A 144 23.73 32.34 3.73
CA MET A 144 22.92 33.38 3.07
C MET A 144 21.93 34.10 3.99
N LYS A 145 21.59 33.51 5.14
CA LYS A 145 20.70 34.15 6.13
C LYS A 145 21.44 35.13 7.04
N GLU A 146 22.77 35.08 7.05
CA GLU A 146 23.60 35.94 7.89
C GLU A 146 23.85 37.27 7.16
N PRO A 147 23.83 38.41 7.86
CA PRO A 147 24.15 39.69 7.23
C PRO A 147 25.57 39.64 6.68
N ILE A 148 25.77 40.16 5.46
CA ILE A 148 27.07 40.11 4.76
C ILE A 148 28.21 40.71 5.62
N SER A 149 27.89 41.68 6.48
CA SER A 149 28.83 42.33 7.40
C SER A 149 29.35 41.44 8.53
N SER A 150 28.73 40.28 8.81
CA SER A 150 29.16 39.34 9.84
C SER A 150 29.92 38.13 9.29
N ILE A 151 30.16 38.07 7.97
CA ILE A 151 30.79 36.93 7.30
C ILE A 151 32.25 37.28 6.97
N ASP A 152 33.20 36.40 7.32
CA ASP A 152 34.61 36.62 6.98
C ASP A 152 34.84 36.60 5.46
N LEU A 153 35.80 37.41 4.99
CA LEU A 153 36.13 37.57 3.56
C LEU A 153 36.47 36.24 2.87
N GLU A 154 37.11 35.31 3.56
CA GLU A 154 37.48 33.97 3.03
C GLU A 154 36.24 33.09 2.81
N THR A 155 35.30 33.10 3.77
CA THR A 155 33.99 32.44 3.61
C THR A 155 33.16 33.08 2.52
N LEU A 156 33.21 34.41 2.37
CA LEU A 156 32.50 35.13 1.33
C LEU A 156 33.02 34.74 -0.07
N ASP A 157 34.34 34.64 -0.26
CA ASP A 157 34.93 34.21 -1.55
C ASP A 157 34.49 32.79 -1.91
N SER A 158 34.49 31.86 -0.93
CA SER A 158 33.98 30.50 -1.14
C SER A 158 32.49 30.47 -1.53
N HIS A 159 31.65 31.31 -0.92
CA HIS A 159 30.24 31.41 -1.26
C HIS A 159 30.03 31.98 -2.68
N VAL A 160 30.80 33.00 -3.05
CA VAL A 160 30.76 33.59 -4.40
C VAL A 160 31.21 32.56 -5.44
N GLN A 161 32.27 31.80 -5.20
CA GLN A 161 32.70 30.72 -6.09
C GLN A 161 31.61 29.65 -6.26
N HIS A 162 30.94 29.23 -5.18
CA HIS A 162 29.81 28.28 -5.26
C HIS A 162 28.62 28.84 -6.02
N LEU A 163 28.32 30.13 -5.89
CA LEU A 163 27.29 30.83 -6.66
C LEU A 163 27.66 30.92 -8.15
N ILE A 164 28.90 31.24 -8.49
CA ILE A 164 29.38 31.28 -9.88
C ILE A 164 29.28 29.89 -10.53
N LEU A 165 29.68 28.82 -9.81
CA LEU A 165 29.50 27.44 -10.26
C LEU A 165 28.02 27.06 -10.41
N PHE A 166 27.13 27.65 -9.62
CA PHE A 166 25.69 27.50 -9.78
C PHE A 166 25.15 28.29 -10.97
N MET A 167 25.78 29.38 -11.41
CA MET A 167 25.35 30.12 -12.60
C MET A 167 25.60 29.36 -13.91
N ASP A 168 26.31 28.22 -13.89
CA ASP A 168 26.42 27.34 -15.06
C ASP A 168 25.03 26.79 -15.46
N HIS A 169 24.54 27.29 -16.59
CA HIS A 169 23.21 26.99 -17.09
C HIS A 169 23.02 25.50 -17.42
N ARG A 170 24.10 24.82 -17.83
CA ARG A 170 24.08 23.40 -18.19
C ARG A 170 23.90 22.50 -16.96
N SER A 171 24.66 22.77 -15.90
CA SER A 171 24.57 22.04 -14.62
C SER A 171 23.19 22.20 -13.97
N ASN A 172 22.57 23.38 -14.05
CA ASN A 172 21.22 23.61 -13.50
C ASN A 172 20.11 22.92 -14.31
N TYR A 173 20.25 22.91 -15.64
CA TYR A 173 19.31 22.20 -16.49
C TYR A 173 19.34 20.69 -16.23
N LEU A 174 20.54 20.11 -16.10
CA LEU A 174 20.70 18.69 -15.77
C LEU A 174 20.13 18.35 -14.38
N TYR A 175 20.34 19.21 -13.39
CA TYR A 175 19.74 19.07 -12.06
C TYR A 175 18.20 19.04 -12.14
N ALA A 176 17.59 19.98 -12.87
CA ALA A 176 16.14 20.05 -13.04
C ALA A 176 15.59 18.83 -13.79
N GLN A 177 16.30 18.34 -14.81
CA GLN A 177 15.93 17.11 -15.53
C GLN A 177 15.98 15.87 -14.62
N ARG A 178 17.04 15.72 -13.80
CA ARG A 178 17.15 14.61 -12.84
C ARG A 178 16.03 14.63 -11.81
N PHE A 179 15.65 15.83 -11.35
CA PHE A 179 14.51 16.01 -10.47
C PHE A 179 13.19 15.60 -11.13
N ALA A 180 12.93 16.09 -12.35
CA ALA A 180 11.73 15.73 -13.11
C ALA A 180 11.67 14.23 -13.42
N PHE A 181 12.81 13.59 -13.67
CA PHE A 181 12.90 12.15 -13.83
C PHE A 181 12.49 11.40 -12.55
N CYS A 182 12.91 11.88 -11.37
CA CYS A 182 12.47 11.30 -10.10
C CYS A 182 10.96 11.52 -9.85
N GLU A 183 10.39 12.67 -10.24
CA GLU A 183 8.93 12.89 -10.21
C GLU A 183 8.20 11.88 -11.13
N LEU A 184 8.70 11.66 -12.35
CA LEU A 184 8.15 10.66 -13.26
C LEU A 184 8.26 9.24 -12.67
N LEU A 185 9.39 8.91 -12.07
CA LEU A 185 9.60 7.60 -11.45
C LEU A 185 8.64 7.34 -10.29
N ASN A 186 8.28 8.35 -9.50
CA ASN A 186 7.23 8.21 -8.48
C ASN A 186 5.87 7.83 -9.09
N PHE A 187 5.51 8.46 -10.21
CA PHE A 187 4.26 8.15 -10.90
C PHE A 187 4.28 6.76 -11.53
N LEU A 188 5.37 6.38 -12.19
CA LEU A 188 5.55 5.04 -12.74
C LEU A 188 5.51 3.97 -11.64
N ASN A 189 6.15 4.22 -10.50
CA ASN A 189 6.05 3.34 -9.34
C ASN A 189 4.59 3.22 -8.86
N LEU A 190 3.85 4.32 -8.74
CA LEU A 190 2.45 4.28 -8.34
C LEU A 190 1.58 3.48 -9.33
N LEU A 191 1.76 3.67 -10.64
CA LEU A 191 1.06 2.88 -11.66
C LEU A 191 1.42 1.39 -11.55
N TRP A 192 2.70 1.09 -11.35
CA TRP A 192 3.15 -0.28 -11.14
C TRP A 192 2.49 -0.92 -9.90
N GLN A 193 2.36 -0.17 -8.80
CA GLN A 193 1.69 -0.64 -7.58
C GLN A 193 0.21 -0.98 -7.83
N TRP A 194 -0.51 -0.17 -8.62
CA TRP A 194 -1.89 -0.48 -9.01
C TRP A 194 -1.99 -1.86 -9.68
N PHE A 195 -1.14 -2.14 -10.67
CA PHE A 195 -1.13 -3.42 -11.37
C PHE A 195 -0.64 -4.57 -10.49
N PHE A 196 0.37 -4.32 -9.67
CA PHE A 196 0.93 -5.31 -8.75
C PHE A 196 -0.12 -5.78 -7.72
N PHE A 197 -0.79 -4.85 -7.04
CA PHE A 197 -1.86 -5.19 -6.10
C PHE A 197 -3.07 -5.81 -6.80
N ASN A 198 -3.38 -5.39 -8.03
CA ASN A 198 -4.41 -6.04 -8.83
C ASN A 198 -4.08 -7.49 -9.15
N SER A 199 -2.86 -7.78 -9.58
CA SER A 199 -2.42 -9.15 -9.83
C SER A 199 -2.37 -9.98 -8.54
N PHE A 200 -1.97 -9.37 -7.42
CA PHE A 200 -1.92 -10.03 -6.12
C PHE A 200 -3.31 -10.41 -5.58
N LEU A 201 -4.33 -9.58 -5.84
CA LEU A 201 -5.73 -9.82 -5.47
C LEU A 201 -6.56 -10.40 -6.62
N GLU A 202 -5.93 -11.23 -7.48
CA GLU A 202 -6.60 -11.99 -8.55
C GLU A 202 -7.45 -11.14 -9.52
N GLY A 203 -7.00 -9.91 -9.82
CA GLY A 203 -7.64 -9.01 -10.75
C GLY A 203 -8.77 -8.16 -10.17
N ARG A 204 -8.94 -8.15 -8.83
CA ARG A 204 -10.07 -7.46 -8.17
C ARG A 204 -9.71 -6.12 -7.51
N PHE A 205 -8.44 -5.70 -7.55
CA PHE A 205 -8.04 -4.45 -6.89
C PHE A 205 -8.44 -3.20 -7.68
N LEU A 206 -8.35 -3.22 -9.02
CA LEU A 206 -8.63 -2.03 -9.83
C LEU A 206 -10.06 -1.50 -9.62
N THR A 207 -11.05 -2.40 -9.53
CA THR A 207 -12.46 -2.05 -9.31
C THR A 207 -12.84 -1.97 -7.84
N TYR A 208 -11.96 -2.35 -6.91
CA TYR A 208 -12.27 -2.55 -5.48
C TYR A 208 -13.03 -1.38 -4.84
N GLY A 209 -12.48 -0.16 -4.88
CA GLY A 209 -13.15 0.99 -4.28
C GLY A 209 -14.41 1.44 -5.03
N ALA A 210 -14.46 1.25 -6.35
CA ALA A 210 -15.64 1.56 -7.15
C ALA A 210 -16.80 0.60 -6.83
N ASP A 211 -16.53 -0.71 -6.73
CA ASP A 211 -17.49 -1.74 -6.34
C ASP A 211 -18.00 -1.49 -4.92
N TYR A 212 -17.12 -1.03 -4.01
CA TYR A 212 -17.51 -0.62 -2.66
C TYR A 212 -18.46 0.58 -2.67
N LEU A 213 -18.13 1.63 -3.43
CA LEU A 213 -18.98 2.82 -3.53
C LEU A 213 -20.34 2.49 -4.14
N GLN A 214 -20.36 1.69 -5.22
CA GLN A 214 -21.60 1.25 -5.84
C GLN A 214 -22.48 0.51 -4.82
N TYR A 215 -21.92 -0.48 -4.13
CA TYR A 215 -22.62 -1.18 -3.06
C TYR A 215 -23.14 -0.23 -1.97
N TYR A 216 -22.29 0.70 -1.53
CA TYR A 216 -22.64 1.69 -0.50
C TYR A 216 -23.79 2.61 -0.93
N PHE A 217 -23.80 3.07 -2.18
CA PHE A 217 -24.87 3.93 -2.69
C PHE A 217 -26.18 3.17 -2.91
N GLU A 218 -26.11 1.92 -3.36
CA GLU A 218 -27.30 1.08 -3.60
C GLU A 218 -27.91 0.55 -2.29
N SER A 219 -27.07 0.22 -1.30
CA SER A 219 -27.48 -0.49 -0.08
C SER A 219 -27.40 0.34 1.21
N GLY A 220 -26.76 1.51 1.21
CA GLY A 220 -26.53 2.33 2.40
C GLY A 220 -25.55 1.71 3.44
N ILE A 221 -25.24 2.47 4.50
CA ILE A 221 -24.29 2.04 5.57
C ILE A 221 -24.76 0.78 6.29
N MET A 222 -26.08 0.61 6.47
CA MET A 222 -26.66 -0.50 7.24
C MET A 222 -26.77 -1.80 6.46
N GLY A 223 -26.36 -1.82 5.20
CA GLY A 223 -26.59 -2.96 4.32
C GLY A 223 -28.09 -3.07 4.04
N GLY A 224 -28.50 -2.70 2.84
CA GLY A 224 -29.84 -2.99 2.35
C GLY A 224 -30.14 -4.48 2.59
N PRO A 225 -31.41 -4.84 2.83
CA PRO A 225 -31.82 -6.18 3.27
C PRO A 225 -31.39 -7.33 2.33
N HIS A 226 -30.82 -7.02 1.15
CA HIS A 226 -30.50 -7.96 0.09
C HIS A 226 -29.15 -7.65 -0.61
N GLY A 227 -28.12 -7.22 0.12
CA GLY A 227 -26.81 -6.88 -0.46
C GLY A 227 -25.60 -7.64 0.09
N PHE A 228 -25.08 -8.61 -0.66
CA PHE A 228 -23.77 -9.22 -0.54
C PHE A 228 -22.70 -8.16 -0.77
N ASN A 229 -21.80 -8.01 0.19
CA ASN A 229 -20.71 -7.05 0.07
C ASN A 229 -19.68 -7.59 -0.95
N PRO A 230 -19.43 -6.90 -2.07
CA PRO A 230 -18.47 -7.36 -3.08
C PRO A 230 -17.05 -7.60 -2.54
N MET A 231 -16.69 -6.93 -1.43
CA MET A 231 -15.40 -7.11 -0.76
C MET A 231 -15.23 -8.51 -0.19
N ASP A 232 -16.32 -9.21 0.15
CA ASP A 232 -16.29 -10.58 0.69
C ASP A 232 -15.83 -11.60 -0.36
N LYS A 233 -15.81 -11.24 -1.66
CA LYS A 233 -15.19 -12.09 -2.69
C LYS A 233 -13.67 -12.06 -2.65
N VAL A 234 -13.11 -10.92 -2.24
CA VAL A 234 -11.66 -10.74 -2.09
C VAL A 234 -11.26 -11.22 -0.70
N PHE A 235 -11.87 -10.68 0.35
CA PHE A 235 -11.54 -10.98 1.74
C PHE A 235 -12.73 -11.67 2.44
N PRO A 236 -13.06 -12.93 2.10
CA PRO A 236 -14.12 -13.68 2.77
C PRO A 236 -13.84 -13.81 4.27
N LYS A 237 -14.87 -13.52 5.08
CA LYS A 237 -14.83 -13.71 6.53
C LYS A 237 -15.09 -15.17 6.93
N MET A 238 -15.62 -15.97 6.01
CA MET A 238 -15.88 -17.39 6.16
C MET A 238 -15.48 -18.14 4.89
N ALA A 239 -14.78 -19.26 5.05
CA ALA A 239 -14.34 -20.08 3.93
C ALA A 239 -14.31 -21.57 4.31
N LYS A 240 -14.26 -22.45 3.30
CA LYS A 240 -14.12 -23.89 3.50
C LYS A 240 -12.65 -24.30 3.48
N CYS A 241 -12.33 -25.33 4.24
CA CYS A 241 -11.03 -25.98 4.24
C CYS A 241 -11.21 -27.50 4.21
N SER A 242 -10.34 -28.18 3.47
CA SER A 242 -10.36 -29.64 3.32
C SER A 242 -9.04 -30.23 3.78
N TYR A 243 -9.06 -30.92 4.92
CA TYR A 243 -7.91 -31.62 5.49
C TYR A 243 -7.99 -33.10 5.14
N LYS A 244 -6.91 -33.65 4.56
CA LYS A 244 -6.81 -35.07 4.25
C LYS A 244 -5.85 -35.70 5.25
N GLN A 245 -6.35 -36.63 6.06
CA GLN A 245 -5.55 -37.40 7.00
C GLN A 245 -5.48 -38.86 6.54
N ILE A 246 -4.40 -39.54 6.89
CA ILE A 246 -4.28 -40.99 6.72
C ILE A 246 -4.84 -41.64 7.99
N ALA A 247 -5.83 -42.51 7.83
CA ALA A 247 -6.38 -43.30 8.93
C ALA A 247 -5.37 -44.36 9.40
N GLY A 248 -5.56 -44.91 10.61
CA GLY A 248 -4.70 -45.98 11.13
C GLY A 248 -4.58 -47.20 10.20
N GLU A 249 -5.58 -47.45 9.35
CA GLU A 249 -5.62 -48.52 8.35
C GLU A 249 -4.96 -48.14 7.01
N GLY A 250 -4.38 -46.95 6.88
CA GLY A 250 -3.75 -46.45 5.64
C GLY A 250 -4.70 -45.81 4.63
N GLY A 251 -6.02 -45.82 4.88
CA GLY A 251 -7.02 -45.16 4.04
C GLY A 251 -7.00 -43.63 4.16
N ILE A 252 -7.29 -42.91 3.06
CA ILE A 252 -7.39 -41.45 3.07
C ILE A 252 -8.77 -41.05 3.59
N GLN A 253 -8.81 -40.34 4.73
CA GLN A 253 -10.02 -39.71 5.25
C GLN A 253 -9.99 -38.20 5.01
N LYS A 254 -11.03 -37.69 4.35
CA LYS A 254 -11.20 -36.25 4.12
C LYS A 254 -12.10 -35.66 5.19
N LYS A 255 -11.61 -34.65 5.91
CA LYS A 255 -12.35 -33.82 6.85
C LYS A 255 -12.54 -32.43 6.25
N ASP A 256 -13.78 -32.01 6.09
CA ASP A 256 -14.12 -30.65 5.65
C ASP A 256 -14.56 -29.81 6.86
N ALA A 257 -14.02 -28.60 6.98
CA ALA A 257 -14.41 -27.64 8.00
C ALA A 257 -14.80 -26.30 7.38
N ILE A 258 -15.66 -25.57 8.09
CA ILE A 258 -15.93 -24.16 7.83
C ILE A 258 -15.06 -23.36 8.78
N CYS A 259 -14.31 -22.41 8.26
CA CYS A 259 -13.42 -21.58 9.05
C CYS A 259 -13.82 -20.12 8.96
N THR A 260 -13.77 -19.43 10.08
CA THR A 260 -13.87 -17.98 10.16
C THR A 260 -12.48 -17.37 10.04
N LEU A 261 -12.39 -16.24 9.33
CA LEU A 261 -11.13 -15.53 9.04
C LEU A 261 -11.21 -14.11 9.63
N PRO A 262 -10.98 -13.95 10.95
CA PRO A 262 -11.05 -12.64 11.60
C PRO A 262 -10.08 -11.63 10.99
N LEU A 263 -8.92 -12.07 10.48
CA LEU A 263 -7.93 -11.17 9.86
C LEU A 263 -8.50 -10.44 8.63
N ASN A 264 -9.44 -11.06 7.92
CA ASN A 264 -9.99 -10.52 6.68
C ASN A 264 -10.91 -9.31 6.89
N ILE A 265 -11.48 -9.11 8.08
CA ILE A 265 -12.22 -7.88 8.38
C ILE A 265 -11.29 -6.65 8.37
N ILE A 266 -10.03 -6.82 8.79
CA ILE A 266 -9.04 -5.76 8.82
C ILE A 266 -8.43 -5.58 7.43
N ASN A 267 -8.11 -6.69 6.75
CA ASN A 267 -7.58 -6.64 5.38
C ASN A 267 -8.52 -5.88 4.44
N ASP A 268 -9.82 -6.18 4.48
CA ASP A 268 -10.84 -5.48 3.69
C ASP A 268 -10.73 -3.95 3.86
N ARG A 269 -10.68 -3.46 5.10
CA ARG A 269 -10.59 -2.03 5.40
C ARG A 269 -9.25 -1.41 5.00
N VAL A 270 -8.14 -2.12 5.22
CA VAL A 270 -6.80 -1.66 4.84
C VAL A 270 -6.71 -1.45 3.33
N PHE A 271 -7.13 -2.44 2.54
CA PHE A 271 -7.06 -2.35 1.08
C PHE A 271 -8.04 -1.33 0.50
N LEU A 272 -9.19 -1.11 1.16
CA LEU A 272 -10.09 -0.02 0.79
C LEU A 272 -9.44 1.35 0.98
N ILE A 273 -8.79 1.59 2.12
CA ILE A 273 -8.09 2.85 2.40
C ILE A 273 -6.93 3.05 1.41
N LEU A 274 -6.16 1.99 1.13
CA LEU A 274 -5.08 2.03 0.14
C LEU A 274 -5.57 2.38 -1.26
N TRP A 275 -6.71 1.81 -1.69
CA TRP A 275 -7.29 2.09 -3.00
C TRP A 275 -7.62 3.58 -3.16
N PHE A 276 -8.31 4.17 -2.19
CA PHE A 276 -8.64 5.60 -2.23
C PHE A 276 -7.38 6.47 -2.13
N TRP A 277 -6.42 6.09 -1.29
CA TRP A 277 -5.16 6.79 -1.19
C TRP A 277 -4.40 6.80 -2.52
N PHE A 278 -4.31 5.66 -3.20
CA PHE A 278 -3.68 5.56 -4.51
C PHE A 278 -4.42 6.37 -5.58
N LEU A 279 -5.75 6.43 -5.54
CA LEU A 279 -6.53 7.26 -6.46
C LEU A 279 -6.21 8.74 -6.27
N ILE A 280 -6.24 9.22 -5.03
CA ILE A 280 -5.91 10.62 -4.69
C ILE A 280 -4.47 10.94 -5.10
N LEU A 281 -3.53 10.06 -4.75
CA LEU A 281 -2.12 10.25 -5.06
C LEU A 281 -1.86 10.25 -6.57
N SER A 282 -2.57 9.42 -7.34
CA SER A 282 -2.50 9.41 -8.81
C SER A 282 -2.94 10.76 -9.39
N CYS A 283 -4.07 11.31 -8.94
CA CYS A 283 -4.56 12.61 -9.41
C CYS A 283 -3.59 13.76 -9.08
N ILE A 284 -3.10 13.82 -7.83
CA ILE A 284 -2.15 14.86 -7.40
C ILE A 284 -0.83 14.76 -8.18
N THR A 285 -0.33 13.54 -8.38
CA THR A 285 0.95 13.32 -9.07
C THR A 285 0.83 13.60 -10.56
N ALA A 286 -0.27 13.21 -11.20
CA ALA A 286 -0.53 13.52 -12.61
C ALA A 286 -0.60 15.04 -12.84
N LEU A 287 -1.33 15.77 -11.99
CA LEU A 287 -1.39 17.24 -12.08
C LEU A 287 -0.02 17.88 -11.89
N ALA A 288 0.78 17.40 -10.93
CA ALA A 288 2.13 17.89 -10.71
C ALA A 288 3.06 17.63 -11.90
N LEU A 289 2.95 16.47 -12.56
CA LEU A 289 3.71 16.14 -13.77
C LEU A 289 3.28 16.98 -14.97
N VAL A 290 2.00 17.27 -15.13
CA VAL A 290 1.51 18.18 -16.17
C VAL A 290 2.09 19.58 -15.94
N PHE A 291 2.01 20.09 -14.72
CA PHE A 291 2.60 21.38 -14.36
C PHE A 291 4.12 21.40 -14.65
N ARG A 292 4.86 20.36 -14.23
CA ARG A 292 6.30 20.26 -14.50
C ARG A 292 6.60 20.23 -15.99
N SER A 293 5.86 19.46 -16.78
CA SER A 293 6.02 19.37 -18.23
C SER A 293 5.82 20.73 -18.89
N LEU A 294 4.80 21.49 -18.47
CA LEU A 294 4.55 22.85 -18.97
C LEU A 294 5.72 23.80 -18.64
N THR A 295 6.28 23.74 -17.43
CA THR A 295 7.43 24.59 -17.04
C THR A 295 8.74 24.25 -17.79
N ILE A 296 8.90 22.99 -18.21
CA ILE A 296 10.07 22.56 -18.99
C ILE A 296 9.94 22.99 -20.45
N LEU A 297 8.75 22.82 -21.05
CA LEU A 297 8.48 23.09 -22.47
C LEU A 297 8.26 24.58 -22.77
N SER A 298 7.51 25.29 -21.91
CA SER A 298 7.20 26.70 -22.11
C SER A 298 8.24 27.60 -21.45
N ARG A 299 8.93 28.41 -22.26
CA ARG A 299 9.80 29.49 -21.76
C ARG A 299 9.00 30.60 -21.06
N THR A 300 7.75 30.80 -21.45
CA THR A 300 6.85 31.82 -20.89
C THR A 300 6.40 31.48 -19.47
N MET A 301 6.17 30.19 -19.18
CA MET A 301 5.80 29.70 -17.83
C MET A 301 7.00 29.59 -16.88
N ARG A 302 8.23 29.79 -17.37
CA ARG A 302 9.48 29.74 -16.58
C ARG A 302 9.86 31.11 -15.99
N ARG A 303 9.32 32.19 -16.55
CA ARG A 303 9.49 33.57 -16.04
C ARG A 303 8.39 33.87 -15.03
#